data_AF-A0AAV6VL77-F1
#
_entry.id   AF-A0AAV6VL77-F1
#
_cell.length_a   1.000
_cell.length_b   1.000
_cell.length_c   1.000
_cell.angle_alpha   90.00
_cell.angle_beta   90.00
_cell.angle_gamma   90.00
#
_symmetry.space_group_name_H-M   'P 1'
#
loop_
_entity.id
_entity.type
_entity.pdbx_description
1 polymer ?
#
loop_
_entity_poly.entity_id
_entity_poly.type
_entity_poly.pdbx_seq_one_letter_code
_entity_poly.pdbx_strand_id
1 'polypeptide(L)'
;MTHPVIHHVVMCVLNADDTFDRLRKFGFKLFAKRETPLCKELVLRIGQVNFIITERKDDASPYTKYSDGSKIRSEHFTTFCCENQENHEIDSVFNVAFEVRDIQLVVNRIKSGGGSANVIQPITTLTDTNGEMKYCLIKSVCGNVVHCILQKSSYHGFLVGYEVMEDAFEDDSETQYGINFVDHVTLACHSGHSEEILRFYEMCFGMKKFSIGT
;
A
#
# COMPACT_ATOMS: atom_id res chain seq x y z
N MET A 1 17.33 -10.03 11.58
CA MET A 1 16.54 -9.30 10.57
C MET A 1 15.09 -9.66 10.80
N THR A 2 14.22 -8.69 11.04
CA THR A 2 12.77 -8.92 11.01
C THR A 2 12.33 -8.81 9.54
N HIS A 3 11.72 -9.85 9.02
CA HIS A 3 11.23 -9.89 7.64
C HIS A 3 10.13 -8.83 7.45
N PRO A 4 9.99 -8.25 6.25
CA PRO A 4 8.86 -7.37 5.95
C PRO A 4 7.54 -8.12 6.16
N VAL A 5 6.56 -7.43 6.74
CA VAL A 5 5.20 -7.96 6.94
C VAL A 5 4.25 -7.15 6.09
N ILE A 6 3.26 -7.79 5.46
CA ILE A 6 2.20 -7.07 4.75
C ILE A 6 1.38 -6.31 5.78
N HIS A 7 1.41 -4.98 5.71
CA HIS A 7 0.60 -4.13 6.57
C HIS A 7 -0.81 -3.97 6.02
N HIS A 8 -0.92 -3.71 4.71
CA HIS A 8 -2.20 -3.54 4.02
C HIS A 8 -2.03 -3.74 2.51
N VAL A 9 -3.14 -3.98 1.82
CA VAL A 9 -3.21 -4.00 0.35
C VAL A 9 -4.14 -2.89 -0.11
N VAL A 10 -3.73 -2.12 -1.11
CA VAL A 10 -4.51 -0.99 -1.64
C VAL A 10 -5.10 -1.34 -2.99
N MET A 11 -6.38 -1.01 -3.14
CA MET A 11 -7.15 -1.10 -4.36
C MET A 11 -7.55 0.31 -4.80
N CYS A 12 -7.31 0.64 -6.06
CA CYS A 12 -8.00 1.76 -6.69
C CYS A 12 -9.32 1.23 -7.21
N VAL A 13 -10.43 1.89 -6.90
CA VAL A 13 -11.78 1.45 -7.29
C VAL A 13 -12.61 2.60 -7.83
N LEU A 14 -13.58 2.28 -8.66
CA LEU A 14 -14.52 3.24 -9.24
C LEU A 14 -15.51 3.76 -8.20
N ASN A 15 -15.95 2.90 -7.28
CA ASN A 15 -16.89 3.25 -6.22
C ASN A 15 -16.52 2.50 -4.93
N ALA A 16 -16.11 3.24 -3.91
CA ALA A 16 -15.68 2.70 -2.63
C ALA A 16 -16.86 2.09 -1.83
N ASP A 17 -18.05 2.69 -1.90
CA ASP A 17 -19.21 2.20 -1.13
C ASP A 17 -19.74 0.87 -1.68
N ASP A 18 -19.87 0.75 -3.01
CA ASP A 18 -20.25 -0.49 -3.69
C ASP A 18 -19.21 -1.60 -3.46
N THR A 19 -17.91 -1.25 -3.50
CA THR A 19 -16.84 -2.20 -3.17
C THR A 19 -16.89 -2.64 -1.71
N PHE A 20 -17.14 -1.71 -0.79
CA PHE A 20 -17.34 -2.03 0.63
C PHE A 20 -18.54 -2.96 0.82
N ASP A 21 -19.68 -2.70 0.18
CA ASP A 21 -20.86 -3.53 0.27
C ASP A 21 -20.67 -4.95 -0.28
N ARG A 22 -19.75 -5.14 -1.23
CA ARG A 22 -19.29 -6.47 -1.65
C ARG A 22 -18.41 -7.12 -0.59
N LEU A 23 -17.38 -6.41 -0.09
CA LEU A 23 -16.38 -6.99 0.81
C LEU A 23 -16.94 -7.31 2.20
N ARG A 24 -17.92 -6.53 2.70
CA ARG A 24 -18.57 -6.81 4.00
C ARG A 24 -19.30 -8.15 4.04
N LYS A 25 -19.70 -8.70 2.88
CA LYS A 25 -20.30 -10.05 2.78
C LYS A 25 -19.31 -11.16 3.14
N PHE A 26 -18.01 -10.86 3.12
CA PHE A 26 -16.92 -11.74 3.54
C PHE A 26 -16.45 -11.43 4.97
N GLY A 27 -17.21 -10.64 5.74
CA GLY A 27 -16.92 -10.32 7.13
C GLY A 27 -16.07 -9.07 7.34
N PHE A 28 -15.60 -8.41 6.27
CA PHE A 28 -14.86 -7.15 6.41
C PHE A 28 -15.72 -6.06 7.04
N LYS A 29 -15.14 -5.32 7.98
CA LYS A 29 -15.74 -4.16 8.62
C LYS A 29 -15.01 -2.89 8.23
N LEU A 30 -15.71 -1.76 8.23
CA LEU A 30 -15.06 -0.46 8.11
C LEU A 30 -14.27 -0.18 9.40
N PHE A 31 -12.96 -0.10 9.28
CA PHE A 31 -12.04 0.10 10.39
C PHE A 31 -11.60 1.56 10.53
N ALA A 32 -11.27 2.20 9.41
CA ALA A 32 -10.86 3.60 9.39
C ALA A 32 -11.22 4.23 8.04
N LYS A 33 -11.22 5.55 7.98
CA LYS A 33 -11.45 6.31 6.75
C LYS A 33 -10.48 7.48 6.65
N ARG A 34 -10.21 7.92 5.44
CA ARG A 34 -9.51 9.16 5.14
C ARG A 34 -10.16 9.81 3.93
N GLU A 35 -10.49 11.08 4.04
CA GLU A 35 -10.94 11.86 2.90
C GLU A 35 -9.95 12.98 2.64
N THR A 36 -9.59 13.14 1.37
CA THR A 36 -8.66 14.15 0.91
C THR A 36 -9.25 14.91 -0.28
N PRO A 37 -8.63 16.02 -0.72
CA PRO A 37 -9.01 16.67 -1.98
C PRO A 37 -8.92 15.74 -3.19
N LEU A 38 -8.07 14.71 -3.17
CA LEU A 38 -7.84 13.80 -4.30
C LEU A 38 -8.67 12.53 -4.28
N CYS A 39 -9.04 12.02 -3.11
CA CYS A 39 -9.72 10.72 -3.00
C CYS A 39 -10.49 10.54 -1.70
N LYS A 40 -11.38 9.55 -1.71
CA LYS A 40 -11.97 8.92 -0.53
C LYS A 40 -11.31 7.57 -0.32
N GLU A 41 -10.90 7.28 0.89
CA GLU A 41 -10.27 6.01 1.25
C GLU A 41 -11.00 5.38 2.44
N LEU A 42 -11.36 4.10 2.28
CA LEU A 42 -11.93 3.28 3.33
C LEU A 42 -10.96 2.15 3.65
N VAL A 43 -10.65 1.98 4.93
CA VAL A 43 -9.86 0.87 5.44
C VAL A 43 -10.82 -0.19 5.91
N LEU A 44 -10.80 -1.35 5.25
CA LEU A 44 -11.60 -2.50 5.59
C LEU A 44 -10.74 -3.53 6.31
N ARG A 45 -11.23 -4.05 7.43
CA ARG A 45 -10.51 -4.99 8.29
C ARG A 45 -11.31 -6.26 8.58
N ILE A 46 -10.60 -7.38 8.63
CA ILE A 46 -11.03 -8.63 9.24
C ILE A 46 -9.80 -9.29 9.89
N GLY A 47 -9.83 -9.49 11.21
CA GLY A 47 -8.63 -9.85 11.98
C GLY A 47 -7.49 -8.87 11.72
N GLN A 48 -6.35 -9.36 11.23
CA GLN A 48 -5.18 -8.54 10.88
C GLN A 48 -5.08 -8.21 9.37
N VAL A 49 -6.04 -8.65 8.56
CA VAL A 49 -6.12 -8.28 7.14
C VAL A 49 -6.62 -6.85 7.02
N ASN A 50 -5.88 -6.00 6.33
CA ASN A 50 -6.27 -4.63 6.03
C ASN A 50 -6.30 -4.39 4.52
N PHE A 51 -7.45 -4.03 3.99
CA PHE A 51 -7.57 -3.48 2.64
C PHE A 51 -7.85 -1.98 2.72
N ILE A 52 -7.17 -1.21 1.89
CA ILE A 52 -7.52 0.19 1.65
C ILE A 52 -8.17 0.24 0.27
N ILE A 53 -9.44 0.62 0.23
CA ILE A 53 -10.13 0.90 -1.03
C ILE A 53 -10.10 2.41 -1.24
N THR A 54 -9.57 2.82 -2.39
CA THR A 54 -9.33 4.22 -2.75
C THR A 54 -10.21 4.55 -3.95
N GLU A 55 -11.19 5.43 -3.75
CA GLU A 55 -11.98 6.04 -4.81
C GLU A 55 -11.35 7.39 -5.16
N ARG A 56 -10.78 7.47 -6.36
CA ARG A 56 -10.15 8.69 -6.89
C ARG A 56 -11.24 9.66 -7.34
N LYS A 57 -11.14 10.93 -6.94
CA LYS A 57 -12.01 12.01 -7.46
C LYS A 57 -11.63 12.33 -8.90
N ASP A 58 -12.60 12.70 -9.73
CA ASP A 58 -12.36 13.05 -11.13
C ASP A 58 -11.31 14.15 -11.27
N ASP A 59 -10.47 14.06 -12.30
CA ASP A 59 -9.35 14.96 -12.59
C ASP A 59 -8.30 15.08 -11.46
N ALA A 60 -8.38 14.27 -10.40
CA ALA A 60 -7.44 14.33 -9.30
C ALA A 60 -6.04 13.90 -9.78
N SER A 61 -5.09 14.83 -9.74
CA SER A 61 -3.68 14.54 -9.97
C SER A 61 -2.98 14.37 -8.63
N PRO A 62 -2.24 13.25 -8.41
CA PRO A 62 -1.41 13.11 -7.22
C PRO A 62 -0.17 14.01 -7.25
N TYR A 63 -0.01 14.85 -8.28
CA TYR A 63 1.11 15.76 -8.45
C TYR A 63 0.68 17.21 -8.59
N THR A 64 1.39 18.08 -7.88
CA THR A 64 1.44 19.52 -8.11
C THR A 64 2.53 19.79 -9.14
N LYS A 65 2.16 20.46 -10.25
CA LYS A 65 3.09 20.88 -11.31
C LYS A 65 3.56 22.30 -11.04
N TYR A 66 4.87 22.52 -11.07
CA TYR A 66 5.47 23.84 -10.94
C TYR A 66 5.86 24.41 -12.31
N SER A 67 6.09 25.71 -12.37
CA SER A 67 6.43 26.44 -13.61
C SER A 67 7.74 25.98 -14.25
N ASP A 68 8.65 25.41 -13.47
CA ASP A 68 9.91 24.82 -13.92
C ASP A 68 9.76 23.39 -14.49
N GLY A 69 8.52 22.88 -14.55
CA GLY A 69 8.20 21.53 -15.01
C GLY A 69 8.39 20.43 -13.97
N SER A 70 8.87 20.76 -12.76
CA SER A 70 8.97 19.80 -11.67
C SER A 70 7.58 19.37 -11.19
N LYS A 71 7.49 18.12 -10.74
CA LYS A 71 6.27 17.52 -10.19
C LYS A 71 6.57 17.01 -8.79
N ILE A 72 5.79 17.45 -7.81
CA ILE A 72 5.89 16.98 -6.42
C ILE A 72 4.56 16.31 -6.07
N ARG A 73 4.62 15.21 -5.31
CA ARG A 73 3.39 14.58 -4.83
C ARG A 73 2.61 15.54 -3.92
N SER A 74 1.33 15.71 -4.23
CA SER A 74 0.44 16.64 -3.52
C SER A 74 0.00 16.11 -2.17
N GLU A 75 0.03 14.79 -1.98
CA GLU A 75 -0.41 14.12 -0.75
C GLU A 75 0.59 13.07 -0.30
N HIS A 76 0.52 12.77 1.00
CA HIS A 76 1.36 11.75 1.61
C HIS A 76 0.85 10.36 1.26
N PHE A 77 1.77 9.52 0.75
CA PHE A 77 1.62 8.11 0.39
C PHE A 77 0.44 7.73 -0.54
N THR A 78 -0.48 8.66 -0.84
CA THR A 78 -1.54 8.49 -1.84
C THR A 78 -0.91 8.30 -3.22
N THR A 79 -1.26 7.18 -3.84
CA THR A 79 -0.85 6.76 -5.19
C THR A 79 -2.07 6.20 -5.89
N PHE A 80 -2.07 6.19 -7.22
CA PHE A 80 -3.15 5.56 -7.99
C PHE A 80 -2.58 4.56 -8.99
N CYS A 81 -3.32 3.50 -9.32
CA CYS A 81 -2.94 2.60 -10.41
C CYS A 81 -3.01 3.28 -11.79
N CYS A 82 -3.70 4.42 -11.84
CA CYS A 82 -4.13 5.17 -13.01
C CYS A 82 -3.58 6.62 -13.04
N GLU A 83 -2.42 6.92 -12.39
CA GLU A 83 -1.90 8.31 -12.31
C GLU A 83 -1.70 9.00 -13.67
N ASN A 84 -1.63 8.24 -14.76
CA ASN A 84 -1.47 8.74 -16.14
C ASN A 84 -2.79 8.83 -16.93
N GLN A 85 -3.93 8.57 -16.28
CA GLN A 85 -5.27 8.61 -16.88
C GLN A 85 -6.08 9.76 -16.26
N GLU A 86 -7.00 10.34 -17.04
CA GLU A 86 -7.94 11.35 -16.55
C GLU A 86 -8.85 10.76 -15.48
N ASN A 87 -9.49 9.63 -15.82
CA ASN A 87 -10.43 8.92 -14.96
C ASN A 87 -9.94 7.51 -14.64
N HIS A 88 -10.44 6.95 -13.54
CA HIS A 88 -10.26 5.55 -13.20
C HIS A 88 -11.42 4.72 -13.75
N GLU A 89 -11.12 3.66 -14.51
CA GLU A 89 -12.17 2.88 -15.19
C GLU A 89 -12.25 1.42 -14.72
N ILE A 90 -11.17 0.88 -14.15
CA ILE A 90 -11.03 -0.55 -13.84
C ILE A 90 -10.45 -0.71 -12.45
N ASP A 91 -11.27 -1.24 -11.53
CA ASP A 91 -10.87 -1.61 -10.19
C ASP A 91 -9.61 -2.50 -10.21
N SER A 92 -8.59 -2.12 -9.44
CA SER A 92 -7.30 -2.82 -9.48
C SER A 92 -6.57 -2.76 -8.15
N VAL A 93 -6.04 -3.91 -7.73
CA VAL A 93 -5.00 -3.99 -6.70
C VAL A 93 -3.68 -3.54 -7.31
N PHE A 94 -3.04 -2.54 -6.69
CA PHE A 94 -1.81 -1.98 -7.26
C PHE A 94 -0.73 -1.67 -6.22
N ASN A 95 -1.06 -1.65 -4.93
CA ASN A 95 -0.07 -1.40 -3.90
C ASN A 95 -0.16 -2.42 -2.78
N VAL A 96 0.96 -3.08 -2.50
CA VAL A 96 1.14 -3.94 -1.33
C VAL A 96 2.10 -3.23 -0.40
N ALA A 97 1.59 -2.81 0.75
CA ALA A 97 2.38 -2.08 1.71
C ALA A 97 3.08 -3.02 2.69
N PHE A 98 4.38 -2.78 2.90
CA PHE A 98 5.20 -3.56 3.81
C PHE A 98 5.59 -2.74 5.03
N GLU A 99 5.30 -3.25 6.22
CA GLU A 99 5.92 -2.76 7.44
C GLU A 99 7.31 -3.39 7.59
N VAL A 100 8.31 -2.53 7.84
CA VAL A 100 9.70 -2.89 8.03
C VAL A 100 10.24 -2.24 9.29
N ARG A 101 11.26 -2.88 9.88
CA ARG A 101 11.93 -2.34 11.07
C ARG A 101 12.89 -1.19 10.76
N ASP A 102 13.53 -1.24 9.59
CA ASP A 102 14.52 -0.25 9.14
C ASP A 102 14.30 0.07 7.66
N ILE A 103 13.62 1.19 7.42
CA ILE A 103 13.32 1.67 6.07
C ILE A 103 14.58 2.17 5.35
N GLN A 104 15.58 2.66 6.08
CA GLN A 104 16.82 3.16 5.50
C GLN A 104 17.61 2.02 4.88
N LEU A 105 17.65 0.87 5.55
CA LEU A 105 18.30 -0.33 5.05
C LEU A 105 17.65 -0.85 3.75
N VAL A 106 16.32 -0.82 3.64
CA VAL A 106 15.60 -1.19 2.40
C VAL A 106 15.96 -0.23 1.27
N VAL A 107 15.87 1.09 1.52
CA VAL A 107 16.20 2.10 0.50
C VAL A 107 17.66 2.03 0.08
N ASN A 108 18.59 1.76 1.00
CA ASN A 108 20.00 1.60 0.68
C ASN A 108 20.23 0.39 -0.25
N ARG A 109 19.60 -0.76 0.02
CA ARG A 109 19.69 -1.93 -0.86
C ARG A 109 19.18 -1.64 -2.27
N ILE A 110 18.06 -0.95 -2.37
CA ILE A 110 17.48 -0.53 -3.66
C ILE A 110 18.46 0.33 -4.44
N LYS A 111 19.03 1.36 -3.79
CA LYS A 111 20.01 2.26 -4.43
C LYS A 111 21.29 1.53 -4.83
N SER A 112 21.85 0.70 -3.95
CA SER A 112 23.06 -0.07 -4.20
C SER A 112 22.90 -1.10 -5.31
N GLY A 113 21.69 -1.61 -5.52
CA GLY A 113 21.37 -2.53 -6.62
C GLY A 113 21.01 -1.84 -7.95
N GLY A 114 21.18 -0.53 -8.06
CA GLY A 114 20.87 0.25 -9.27
C GLY A 114 19.41 0.66 -9.41
N GLY A 115 18.55 0.33 -8.45
CA GLY A 115 17.12 0.63 -8.44
C GLY A 115 16.77 2.04 -7.94
N SER A 116 17.70 3.00 -7.94
CA SER A 116 17.43 4.36 -7.45
C SER A 116 16.24 5.02 -8.16
N ALA A 117 16.05 4.73 -9.45
CA ALA A 117 14.91 5.22 -10.24
C ALA A 117 13.56 4.61 -9.82
N ASN A 118 13.57 3.49 -9.09
CA ASN A 118 12.35 2.88 -8.56
C ASN A 118 11.83 3.64 -7.33
N VAL A 119 12.64 4.47 -6.66
CA VAL A 119 12.17 5.26 -5.50
C VAL A 119 11.40 6.47 -6.00
N ILE A 120 10.07 6.40 -5.95
CA ILE A 120 9.16 7.45 -6.47
C ILE A 120 8.73 8.45 -5.39
N GLN A 121 8.91 8.11 -4.11
CA GLN A 121 8.84 9.05 -2.98
C GLN A 121 9.98 8.71 -2.02
N PRO A 122 10.89 9.65 -1.71
CA PRO A 122 11.95 9.41 -0.74
C PRO A 122 11.39 9.19 0.66
N ILE A 123 12.25 8.70 1.57
CA ILE A 123 11.88 8.52 2.99
C ILE A 123 11.35 9.86 3.52
N THR A 124 10.10 9.83 3.96
CA THR A 124 9.38 10.98 4.48
C THR A 124 8.90 10.61 5.88
N THR A 125 9.15 11.49 6.84
CA THR A 125 8.69 11.36 8.22
C THR A 125 7.38 12.12 8.40
N LEU A 126 6.40 11.48 9.01
CA LEU A 126 5.11 12.06 9.37
C LEU A 126 4.87 11.86 10.86
N THR A 127 4.22 12.84 11.49
CA THR A 127 3.94 12.82 12.93
C THR A 127 2.50 13.24 13.17
N ASP A 128 1.81 12.54 14.06
CA ASP A 128 0.54 12.96 14.63
C ASP A 128 0.49 12.61 16.14
N THR A 129 -0.70 12.66 16.73
CA THR A 129 -0.94 12.34 18.14
C THR A 129 -0.56 10.91 18.54
N ASN A 130 -0.44 9.98 17.59
CA ASN A 130 -0.08 8.58 17.80
C ASN A 130 1.43 8.30 17.67
N GLY A 131 2.24 9.33 17.34
CA GLY A 131 3.69 9.25 17.29
C GLY A 131 4.29 9.55 15.91
N GLU A 132 5.47 8.98 15.63
CA GLU A 132 6.23 9.22 14.40
C GLU A 132 6.23 7.98 13.50
N MET A 133 5.81 8.16 12.24
CA MET A 133 5.86 7.16 11.18
C MET A 133 6.78 7.61 10.06
N LYS A 134 7.55 6.69 9.49
CA LYS A 134 8.31 6.93 8.25
C LYS A 134 7.74 6.10 7.13
N TYR A 135 7.74 6.66 5.93
CA TYR A 135 7.37 5.90 4.74
C TYR A 135 8.22 6.29 3.52
N CYS A 136 8.27 5.40 2.55
CA CYS A 136 8.70 5.70 1.19
C CYS A 136 7.85 4.93 0.19
N LEU A 137 7.83 5.36 -1.06
CA LEU A 137 7.12 4.67 -2.13
C LEU A 137 8.14 4.21 -3.17
N ILE A 138 8.00 2.95 -3.60
CA ILE A 138 8.82 2.38 -4.66
C ILE A 138 7.96 1.76 -5.74
N LYS A 139 8.36 1.93 -7.00
CA LYS A 139 7.75 1.24 -8.13
C LYS A 139 8.35 -0.16 -8.27
N SER A 140 7.49 -1.16 -8.35
CA SER A 140 7.89 -2.53 -8.67
C SER A 140 8.39 -2.63 -10.11
N VAL A 141 9.13 -3.70 -10.42
CA VAL A 141 9.44 -4.07 -11.81
C VAL A 141 8.26 -4.79 -12.49
N CYS A 142 7.19 -5.11 -11.75
CA CYS A 142 5.99 -5.75 -12.27
C CYS A 142 4.88 -4.73 -12.58
N GLY A 143 4.81 -4.28 -13.83
CA GLY A 143 3.70 -3.44 -14.33
C GLY A 143 3.57 -2.08 -13.60
N ASN A 144 2.35 -1.76 -13.18
CA ASN A 144 2.02 -0.55 -12.41
C ASN A 144 2.00 -0.78 -10.89
N VAL A 145 2.52 -1.91 -10.41
CA VAL A 145 2.58 -2.21 -8.97
C VAL A 145 3.54 -1.25 -8.27
N VAL A 146 3.11 -0.75 -7.13
CA VAL A 146 3.87 0.09 -6.21
C VAL A 146 3.95 -0.61 -4.86
N HIS A 147 4.97 -0.29 -4.06
CA HIS A 147 5.02 -0.68 -2.67
C HIS A 147 5.19 0.55 -1.79
N CYS A 148 4.26 0.73 -0.86
CA CYS A 148 4.46 1.60 0.28
C CYS A 148 5.27 0.85 1.33
N ILE A 149 6.42 1.39 1.71
CA ILE A 149 7.25 0.81 2.77
C ILE A 149 7.10 1.69 3.99
N LEU A 150 6.72 1.09 5.11
CA LEU A 150 6.38 1.76 6.36
C LEU A 150 7.37 1.35 7.45
N GLN A 151 7.77 2.30 8.28
CA GLN A 151 8.41 2.03 9.57
C GLN A 151 7.61 2.71 10.67
N LYS A 152 7.00 1.88 11.52
CA LYS A 152 6.04 2.30 12.57
C LYS A 152 6.54 2.03 13.99
N SER A 153 7.85 1.83 14.18
CA SER A 153 8.43 1.47 15.49
C SER A 153 8.08 2.42 16.65
N SER A 154 7.73 3.67 16.34
CA SER A 154 7.35 4.71 17.30
C SER A 154 5.94 5.27 17.02
N TYR A 155 5.12 4.57 16.24
CA TYR A 155 3.78 4.99 15.82
C TYR A 155 2.73 3.95 16.21
N HIS A 156 1.72 4.36 16.97
CA HIS A 156 0.72 3.44 17.55
C HIS A 156 -0.64 3.48 16.85
N GLY A 157 -0.80 4.35 15.85
CA GLY A 157 -2.02 4.43 15.03
C GLY A 157 -2.01 3.47 13.84
N PHE A 158 -3.05 3.55 13.02
CA PHE A 158 -3.09 2.84 11.73
C PHE A 158 -2.13 3.46 10.72
N LEU A 159 -2.42 4.68 10.27
CA LEU A 159 -1.60 5.53 9.41
C LEU A 159 -1.95 6.99 9.71
N VAL A 160 -0.99 7.90 9.51
CA VAL A 160 -1.20 9.33 9.75
C VAL A 160 -2.33 9.88 8.87
N GLY A 161 -3.28 10.59 9.49
CA GLY A 161 -4.40 11.23 8.80
C GLY A 161 -5.63 10.32 8.56
N TYR A 162 -5.64 9.09 9.07
CA TYR A 162 -6.84 8.25 9.08
C TYR A 162 -7.61 8.42 10.39
N GLU A 163 -8.92 8.51 10.28
CA GLU A 163 -9.87 8.47 11.40
C GLU A 163 -10.30 7.02 11.62
N VAL A 164 -9.98 6.44 12.78
CA VAL A 164 -10.43 5.10 13.17
C VAL A 164 -11.88 5.18 13.66
N MET A 165 -12.73 4.27 13.19
CA MET A 165 -14.15 4.23 13.54
C MET A 165 -14.34 3.72 14.98
N GLU A 166 -15.37 4.19 15.69
CA GLU A 166 -15.65 3.77 17.07
C GLU A 166 -15.93 2.26 17.18
N ASP A 167 -16.70 1.72 16.23
CA ASP A 167 -17.08 0.30 16.16
C ASP A 167 -15.93 -0.63 15.68
N ALA A 168 -14.74 -0.08 15.41
CA ALA A 168 -13.60 -0.81 14.89
C ALA A 168 -13.03 -1.86 15.85
N PHE A 169 -13.40 -1.79 17.13
CA PHE A 169 -12.88 -2.65 18.20
C PHE A 169 -13.83 -3.78 18.62
N GLU A 170 -15.06 -3.80 18.08
CA GLU A 170 -16.00 -4.90 18.28
C GLU A 170 -15.70 -6.02 17.27
N ASP A 171 -14.62 -6.79 17.49
CA ASP A 171 -14.18 -7.83 16.54
C ASP A 171 -14.54 -9.26 16.96
N ASP A 172 -15.81 -9.63 16.76
CA ASP A 172 -16.23 -11.05 16.79
C ASP A 172 -15.93 -11.79 15.45
N SER A 173 -15.39 -11.09 14.43
CA SER A 173 -15.31 -11.62 13.06
C SER A 173 -14.23 -12.68 12.85
N GLU A 174 -13.14 -12.63 13.63
CA GLU A 174 -12.08 -13.67 13.62
C GLU A 174 -12.67 -15.06 13.87
N THR A 175 -13.66 -15.16 14.77
CA THR A 175 -14.27 -16.44 15.13
C THR A 175 -15.29 -16.95 14.11
N GLN A 176 -15.95 -16.05 13.37
CA GLN A 176 -17.01 -16.41 12.44
C GLN A 176 -16.48 -16.84 11.07
N TYR A 177 -15.46 -16.16 10.54
CA TYR A 177 -14.97 -16.38 9.18
C TYR A 177 -13.62 -17.10 9.11
N GLY A 178 -12.87 -17.17 10.22
CA GLY A 178 -11.56 -17.81 10.27
C GLY A 178 -10.48 -17.14 9.40
N ILE A 179 -10.69 -15.88 9.01
CA ILE A 179 -9.74 -15.09 8.22
C ILE A 179 -8.96 -14.19 9.18
N ASN A 180 -7.64 -14.42 9.28
CA ASN A 180 -6.78 -13.73 10.23
C ASN A 180 -5.68 -12.89 9.57
N PHE A 181 -5.07 -13.40 8.49
CA PHE A 181 -3.89 -12.79 7.87
C PHE A 181 -3.93 -12.92 6.34
N VAL A 182 -3.20 -12.03 5.67
CA VAL A 182 -2.84 -12.22 4.27
C VAL A 182 -1.69 -13.21 4.22
N ASP A 183 -1.94 -14.40 3.68
CA ASP A 183 -0.92 -15.44 3.54
C ASP A 183 0.10 -15.09 2.44
N HIS A 184 -0.39 -14.77 1.25
CA HIS A 184 0.44 -14.38 0.11
C HIS A 184 -0.29 -13.42 -0.83
N VAL A 185 0.49 -12.73 -1.67
CA VAL A 185 -0.01 -11.97 -2.82
C VAL A 185 0.70 -12.48 -4.07
N THR A 186 -0.07 -12.86 -5.08
CA THR A 186 0.46 -13.35 -6.35
C THR A 186 0.50 -12.23 -7.38
N LEU A 187 1.63 -12.08 -8.05
CA LEU A 187 1.81 -11.12 -9.14
C LEU A 187 1.76 -11.85 -10.48
N ALA A 188 0.83 -11.44 -11.34
CA ALA A 188 0.83 -11.86 -12.73
C ALA A 188 1.88 -11.05 -13.50
N CYS A 189 2.76 -11.73 -14.23
CA CYS A 189 3.80 -11.11 -15.04
C CYS A 189 3.85 -11.72 -16.44
N HIS A 190 4.46 -10.99 -17.38
CA HIS A 190 4.70 -11.52 -18.72
C HIS A 190 5.67 -12.71 -18.67
N SER A 191 5.49 -13.65 -19.61
CA SER A 191 6.37 -14.81 -19.75
C SER A 191 7.83 -14.39 -19.84
N GLY A 192 8.71 -15.03 -19.06
CA GLY A 192 10.15 -14.75 -19.02
C GLY A 192 10.60 -13.69 -18.00
N HIS A 193 9.68 -12.97 -17.35
CA HIS A 193 10.03 -11.90 -16.41
C HIS A 193 10.13 -12.34 -14.94
N SER A 194 9.80 -13.60 -14.63
CA SER A 194 9.75 -14.08 -13.24
C SER A 194 11.08 -13.94 -12.50
N GLU A 195 12.22 -14.25 -13.15
CA GLU A 195 13.54 -14.16 -12.52
C GLU A 195 13.96 -12.71 -12.19
N GLU A 196 13.62 -11.76 -13.07
CA GLU A 196 13.84 -10.33 -12.81
C GLU A 196 13.04 -9.85 -11.59
N ILE A 197 11.77 -10.26 -11.50
CA ILE A 197 10.88 -9.95 -10.38
C ILE A 197 11.43 -10.57 -9.09
N LEU A 198 11.83 -11.85 -9.11
CA LEU A 198 12.42 -12.51 -7.95
C LEU A 198 13.67 -11.79 -7.46
N ARG A 199 14.58 -11.41 -8.37
CA ARG A 199 15.80 -10.66 -8.05
C ARG A 199 15.47 -9.29 -7.44
N PHE A 200 14.44 -8.61 -7.95
CA PHE A 200 13.97 -7.34 -7.38
C PHE A 200 13.56 -7.51 -5.92
N TYR A 201 12.71 -8.50 -5.59
CA TYR A 201 12.29 -8.73 -4.21
C TYR A 201 13.42 -9.21 -3.29
N GLU A 202 14.34 -10.04 -3.78
CA GLU A 202 15.54 -10.44 -3.05
C GLU A 202 16.42 -9.22 -2.72
N MET A 203 16.67 -8.36 -3.71
CA MET A 203 17.47 -7.15 -3.54
C MET A 203 16.81 -6.16 -2.58
N CYS A 204 15.55 -5.79 -2.82
CA CYS A 204 14.84 -4.78 -2.04
C CYS A 204 14.63 -5.24 -0.59
N PHE A 205 14.12 -6.45 -0.42
CA PHE A 205 13.57 -6.91 0.85
C PHE A 205 14.37 -8.04 1.51
N GLY A 206 15.38 -8.59 0.83
CA GLY A 206 16.10 -9.77 1.31
C GLY A 206 15.26 -11.05 1.27
N MET A 207 14.16 -11.05 0.50
CA MET A 207 13.31 -12.24 0.32
C MET A 207 14.07 -13.34 -0.40
N LYS A 208 13.62 -14.58 -0.22
CA LYS A 208 14.22 -15.76 -0.85
C LYS A 208 13.16 -16.51 -1.63
N LYS A 209 13.58 -17.13 -2.73
CA LYS A 209 12.72 -18.02 -3.51
C LYS A 209 12.23 -19.15 -2.60
N PHE A 210 10.92 -19.20 -2.39
CA PHE A 210 10.28 -20.31 -1.72
C PHE A 210 10.02 -21.41 -2.75
N SER A 211 10.55 -22.60 -2.52
CA SER A 211 10.31 -23.74 -3.40
C SER A 211 9.04 -24.44 -2.95
N ILE A 212 8.02 -24.45 -3.79
CA ILE A 212 6.87 -25.31 -3.62
C ILE A 212 7.34 -26.68 -4.13
N GLY A 213 7.40 -27.68 -3.25
CA GLY A 213 7.92 -29.01 -3.58
C GLY A 213 7.22 -29.59 -4.82
N THR A 214 8.01 -30.22 -5.68
CA THR A 214 7.52 -31.06 -6.80
C THR A 214 7.20 -32.46 -6.32
#